data_AF-A0A936ZNV5-F1
#
_entry.id   AF-A0A936ZNV5-F1
#
_cell.length_a   1.000
_cell.length_b   1.000
_cell.length_c   1.000
_cell.angle_alpha   90.00
_cell.angle_beta   90.00
_cell.angle_gamma   90.00
#
_symmetry.space_group_name_H-M   'P 1'
#
loop_
_entity.id
_entity.type
_entity.pdbx_description
1 polymer ?
#
loop_
_entity_poly.entity_id
_entity_poly.type
_entity_poly.pdbx_seq_one_letter_code
_entity_poly.pdbx_strand_id
1 'polypeptide(L)' 'MNGNSQAVRIPSEFRLDTDRVRISRNEQGDLVLQPLSTSRGAALLQALANLGTSDAAFLAALEEDRDQALPVQERDSL' A
#
# COMPACT_ATOMS: atom_id res chain seq x y z
N MET A 1 19.45 -11.85 -23.26
CA MET A 1 18.69 -10.64 -23.66
C MET A 1 17.36 -11.09 -24.24
N ASN A 2 16.28 -11.10 -23.47
CA ASN A 2 14.93 -11.33 -24.01
C ASN A 2 14.32 -9.96 -24.35
N GLY A 3 14.66 -9.45 -25.53
CA GLY A 3 14.36 -8.09 -25.99
C GLY A 3 13.27 -8.01 -27.08
N ASN A 4 12.26 -8.86 -27.01
CA ASN A 4 11.17 -8.90 -28.00
C ASN A 4 10.01 -7.95 -27.69
N SER A 5 10.17 -7.07 -26.71
CA SER A 5 9.12 -6.14 -26.26
C SER A 5 9.26 -4.77 -26.92
N GLN A 6 8.12 -4.18 -27.31
CA GLN A 6 8.06 -2.80 -27.81
C GLN A 6 7.86 -1.82 -26.65
N ALA A 7 8.42 -0.62 -26.76
CA ALA A 7 8.28 0.45 -25.76
C ALA A 7 7.92 1.78 -26.42
N VAL A 8 7.17 2.62 -25.70
CA VAL A 8 6.82 3.99 -26.08
C VAL A 8 7.35 4.95 -25.03
N ARG A 9 8.03 6.02 -25.46
CA ARG A 9 8.54 7.05 -24.56
C ARG A 9 7.38 7.95 -24.11
N ILE A 10 7.19 8.09 -22.81
CA ILE A 10 6.19 8.98 -22.22
C ILE A 10 6.85 10.35 -21.98
N PRO A 11 6.35 11.45 -22.59
CA PRO A 11 6.81 12.80 -22.31
C PRO A 11 6.64 13.19 -20.83
N SER A 12 7.42 14.16 -20.36
CA SER A 12 7.45 14.57 -18.95
C SER A 12 6.08 15.00 -18.41
N GLU A 13 5.31 15.72 -19.22
CA GLU A 13 3.99 16.24 -18.93
C GLU A 13 2.93 15.14 -18.76
N PHE A 14 3.21 13.91 -19.22
CA PHE A 14 2.34 12.74 -19.08
C PHE A 14 2.91 11.69 -18.13
N ARG A 15 3.94 12.04 -17.34
CA ARG A 15 4.57 11.08 -16.42
C ARG A 15 3.56 10.60 -15.38
N LEU A 16 3.52 9.28 -15.19
CA LEU A 16 2.66 8.62 -14.19
C LEU A 16 3.46 8.39 -12.90
N ASP A 17 2.83 8.62 -11.74
CA ASP A 17 3.40 8.33 -10.42
C ASP A 17 3.12 6.88 -9.99
N THR A 18 3.51 5.94 -10.84
CA THR A 18 3.41 4.49 -10.58
C THR A 18 4.36 3.74 -11.51
N ASP A 19 4.78 2.56 -11.09
CA ASP A 19 5.57 1.62 -11.87
C ASP A 19 4.71 0.68 -12.72
N ARG A 20 3.40 0.61 -12.47
CA ARG A 20 2.47 -0.31 -13.14
C ARG A 20 1.24 0.40 -13.67
N VAL A 21 0.80 -0.05 -14.85
CA VAL A 21 -0.40 0.44 -15.52
C VAL A 21 -1.26 -0.71 -15.99
N ARG A 22 -2.56 -0.48 -16.05
CA ARG A 22 -3.47 -1.28 -16.86
C ARG A 22 -3.45 -0.72 -18.27
N ILE A 23 -3.29 -1.60 -19.24
CA ILE A 23 -3.37 -1.27 -20.66
C ILE A 23 -4.67 -1.87 -21.20
N SER A 24 -5.50 -1.04 -21.82
CA SER A 24 -6.69 -1.49 -22.55
C SER A 24 -6.73 -0.85 -23.94
N ARG A 25 -7.55 -1.42 -24.82
CA ARG A 25 -7.87 -0.82 -26.12
C ARG A 25 -9.30 -0.30 -26.07
N ASN A 26 -9.53 0.96 -26.46
CA ASN A 26 -10.89 1.52 -26.55
C ASN A 26 -11.57 1.11 -27.87
N GLU A 27 -12.82 1.54 -28.07
CA GLU A 27 -13.60 1.25 -29.28
C GLU A 27 -12.98 1.83 -30.55
N GLN A 28 -12.26 2.96 -30.44
CA GLN A 28 -11.54 3.59 -31.55
C GLN A 28 -10.22 2.89 -31.89
N GLY A 29 -9.77 1.95 -31.05
CA GLY A 29 -8.52 1.23 -31.22
C GLY A 29 -7.31 1.86 -30.52
N ASP A 30 -7.47 2.94 -29.77
CA ASP A 30 -6.38 3.58 -29.03
C ASP A 30 -5.96 2.74 -27.82
N LEU A 31 -4.69 2.83 -27.45
CA LEU A 31 -4.18 2.27 -26.20
C LEU A 31 -4.42 3.26 -25.06
N VAL A 32 -5.21 2.84 -24.07
CA VAL A 32 -5.47 3.60 -22.86
C VAL A 32 -4.59 3.06 -21.74
N LEU A 33 -3.79 3.94 -21.15
CA LEU A 33 -2.95 3.64 -19.99
C LEU A 33 -3.63 4.19 -18.74
N GLN A 34 -4.01 3.30 -17.82
CA GLN A 34 -4.57 3.67 -16.53
C GLN A 34 -3.58 3.34 -15.41
N PRO A 35 -3.14 4.31 -14.59
CA PRO A 35 -2.27 4.06 -13.44
C PRO A 35 -2.89 3.02 -12.52
N LEU A 36 -2.11 1.99 -12.17
CA LEU A 36 -2.45 1.15 -11.03
C LEU A 36 -1.85 1.83 -9.81
N SER A 37 -2.68 2.51 -9.03
CA SER A 37 -2.26 2.94 -7.71
C SER A 37 -1.93 1.68 -6.91
N THR A 38 -0.71 1.61 -6.38
CA THR A 38 -0.47 0.71 -5.26
C THR A 38 -1.41 1.18 -4.18
N SER A 39 -2.50 0.44 -3.93
CA SER A 39 -3.35 0.72 -2.79
C SER A 39 -2.56 0.35 -1.53
N ARG A 40 -1.63 1.24 -1.15
CA ARG A 40 -0.75 1.06 0.00
C ARG A 40 -1.59 0.84 1.25
N GLY A 41 -2.74 1.50 1.34
CA GLY A 41 -3.75 1.26 2.35
C GLY A 41 -4.25 -0.18 2.33
N ALA A 42 -4.71 -0.69 1.18
CA ALA A 42 -5.17 -2.09 1.11
C ALA A 42 -4.06 -3.11 1.36
N ALA A 43 -2.84 -2.87 0.86
CA ALA A 43 -1.69 -3.74 1.11
C ALA A 43 -1.30 -3.77 2.59
N LEU A 44 -1.32 -2.61 3.26
CA LEU A 44 -1.08 -2.50 4.69
C LEU A 44 -2.18 -3.20 5.49
N LEU A 45 -3.46 -2.95 5.17
CA LEU A 45 -4.59 -3.59 5.82
C LEU A 45 -4.56 -5.11 5.64
N GLN A 46 -4.17 -5.61 4.46
CA GLN A 46 -3.99 -7.04 4.22
C GLN A 46 -2.86 -7.62 5.06
N ALA A 47 -1.73 -6.92 5.17
CA ALA A 47 -0.62 -7.35 6.02
C ALA A 47 -1.02 -7.42 7.50
N LEU A 48 -1.76 -6.42 7.99
CA LEU A 48 -2.31 -6.41 9.35
C LEU A 48 -3.34 -7.52 9.57
N ALA A 49 -4.22 -7.79 8.60
CA ALA A 49 -5.17 -8.89 8.68
C ALA A 49 -4.46 -10.26 8.75
N ASN A 50 -3.38 -10.43 7.99
CA ASN A 50 -2.57 -11.66 8.03
C ASN A 50 -1.84 -11.82 9.36
N LEU A 51 -1.37 -10.73 9.99
CA LEU A 51 -0.80 -10.77 11.34
C LEU A 51 -1.86 -11.27 12.35
N GLY A 52 -3.09 -10.77 12.21
CA GLY A 52 -4.27 -11.20 12.96
C GLY A 52 -4.51 -12.71 13.00
N THR A 53 -4.17 -13.41 11.91
CA THR A 53 -4.38 -14.84 11.76
C THR A 53 -3.13 -15.69 11.96
N SER A 54 -1.93 -15.09 11.87
CA SER A 54 -0.66 -15.82 11.85
C SER A 54 0.05 -15.83 13.20
N ASP A 55 -0.22 -14.87 14.09
CA ASP A 55 0.48 -14.77 15.37
C ASP A 55 -0.45 -14.35 16.52
N ALA A 56 -1.25 -15.31 17.00
CA ALA A 56 -2.17 -15.09 18.11
C ALA A 56 -1.45 -14.76 19.44
N ALA A 57 -0.22 -15.25 19.62
CA ALA A 57 0.55 -14.98 20.84
C ALA A 57 1.02 -13.53 20.89
N PHE A 58 1.47 -12.99 19.75
CA PHE A 58 1.81 -11.57 19.62
C PHE A 58 0.60 -10.66 19.91
N LEU A 59 -0.57 -11.00 19.37
CA LEU A 59 -1.80 -10.22 19.60
C LEU A 59 -2.21 -10.21 21.08
N ALA A 60 -2.16 -11.37 21.75
CA ALA A 60 -2.49 -11.47 23.17
C ALA A 60 -1.53 -10.64 24.04
N ALA A 61 -0.23 -10.68 23.74
CA ALA A 61 0.76 -9.87 24.46
C ALA A 61 0.56 -8.36 24.23
N LEU A 62 0.17 -7.96 23.01
CA LEU A 62 -0.10 -6.56 22.67
C LEU A 62 -1.37 -6.04 23.36
N GLU A 63 -2.42 -6.87 23.47
CA GLU A 63 -3.64 -6.53 24.20
C GLU A 63 -3.36 -6.38 25.70
N GLU A 64 -2.60 -7.30 26.28
CA GLU A 64 -2.20 -7.24 27.69
C GLU A 64 -1.36 -5.98 28.00
N ASP A 65 -0.40 -5.64 27.13
CA ASP A 65 0.40 -4.41 27.25
C ASP A 65 -0.48 -3.14 27.17
N ARG A 66 -1.49 -3.12 26.29
CA ARG A 66 -2.40 -1.97 26.15
C ARG A 66 -3.30 -1.80 27.38
N ASP A 67 -3.74 -2.91 27.96
CA ASP A 67 -4.62 -2.89 29.13
C ASP A 67 -3.85 -2.59 30.43
N GLN A 68 -2.51 -2.63 30.39
CA GLN A 68 -1.69 -2.05 31.44
C GLN A 68 -1.78 -0.53 31.39
N ALA A 69 -2.50 0.04 32.36
CA ALA A 69 -2.55 1.47 32.56
C ALA A 69 -1.12 2.00 32.76
N LEU A 70 -0.63 2.78 31.79
CA LEU A 70 0.59 3.56 31.98
C LEU A 70 0.38 4.48 33.19
N PRO A 71 1.39 4.60 34.08
CA PRO A 71 1.27 5.50 35.22
C PRO A 71 0.94 6.90 34.71
N VAL A 72 -0.13 7.48 35.26
CA VAL A 72 -0.52 8.85 34.95
C VAL A 72 0.69 9.74 35.26
N GLN A 73 1.20 10.43 34.25
CA GLN A 73 2.31 11.34 34.44
C GLN A 73 1.82 12.53 35.26
N GLU A 74 2.35 12.68 36.48
CA GLU A 74 2.14 13.88 37.29
C GLU A 74 2.59 15.11 36.50
N ARG A 75 1.70 16.09 36.36
CA ARG A 75 2.02 17.39 35.79
C ARG A 75 2.17 18.37 36.94
N ASP A 76 3.31 19.05 37.00
CA ASP A 76 3.50 20.16 37.95
C ASP A 76 2.37 21.18 37.74
N SER A 77 1.71 21.56 38.84
CA SER A 77 0.70 22.61 38.81
C SER A 77 1.40 23.96 38.62
N LEU A 78 0.82 24.80 37.74
CA LEU A 78 1.31 26.15 37.42
C LEU A 78 1.15 27.11 38.60
#